data_AF-A0A170VFK0-F1
#
_entry.id   AF-A0A170VFK0-F1
#
_cell.length_a   1.000
_cell.length_b   1.000
_cell.length_c   1.000
_cell.angle_alpha   90.00
_cell.angle_beta   90.00
_cell.angle_gamma   90.00
#
_symmetry.space_group_name_H-M   'P 1'
#
loop_
_entity.id
_entity.type
_entity.pdbx_description
1 polymer ?
#
loop_
_entity_poly.entity_id
_entity_poly.type
_entity_poly.pdbx_seq_one_letter_code
_entity_poly.pdbx_strand_id
1 'polypeptide(L)' 'VEIVRELDGHVLKCVKDQNGNHVVQKCIECVDPHALQFIINAFQGQVFTLSTHPYGCRVIQRILEH' A
#
# COMPACT_ATOMS: atom_id res chain seq x y z
N VAL A 1 -14.35 2.56 6.06
CA VAL A 1 -13.62 1.83 7.14
C VAL A 1 -13.55 0.32 6.86
N GLU A 2 -14.56 -0.30 6.23
CA GLU A 2 -14.52 -1.75 5.90
C GLU A 2 -13.39 -2.14 4.93
N ILE A 3 -13.22 -1.44 3.81
CA ILE A 3 -12.19 -1.76 2.79
C ILE A 3 -10.76 -1.80 3.37
N VAL A 4 -10.43 -0.90 4.28
CA VAL A 4 -9.10 -0.84 4.92
C VAL A 4 -8.84 -2.10 5.76
N ARG A 5 -9.88 -2.62 6.43
CA ARG A 5 -9.78 -3.84 7.23
C ARG A 5 -9.68 -5.08 6.35
N GLU A 6 -10.34 -5.10 5.20
CA GLU A 6 -10.25 -6.22 4.25
C GLU A 6 -8.90 -6.29 3.52
N LEU A 7 -8.23 -5.14 3.37
CA LEU A 7 -6.87 -5.05 2.83
C LEU A 7 -5.81 -5.64 3.76
N ASP A 8 -6.08 -5.72 5.06
CA ASP A 8 -5.15 -6.30 6.03
C ASP A 8 -4.86 -7.77 5.69
N GLY A 9 -3.59 -8.16 5.73
CA GLY A 9 -3.10 -9.45 5.25
C GLY A 9 -3.01 -9.62 3.72
N HIS A 10 -3.59 -8.71 2.92
CA HIS A 10 -3.61 -8.80 1.45
C HIS A 10 -2.80 -7.71 0.74
N VAL A 11 -2.26 -6.74 1.48
CA VAL A 11 -1.58 -5.55 0.95
C VAL A 11 -0.56 -5.87 -0.14
N LEU A 12 0.39 -6.79 0.09
CA LEU A 12 1.45 -7.08 -0.88
C LEU A 12 0.91 -7.68 -2.19
N LYS A 13 -0.17 -8.47 -2.11
CA LYS A 13 -0.84 -9.01 -3.29
C LYS A 13 -1.52 -7.88 -4.06
N CYS A 14 -2.25 -7.01 -3.37
CA CYS A 14 -2.93 -5.87 -3.98
C CYS A 14 -1.96 -4.89 -4.63
N VAL A 15 -0.82 -4.59 -4.02
CA VAL A 15 0.21 -3.70 -4.59
C VAL A 15 0.80 -4.23 -5.89
N LYS A 16 0.91 -5.55 -6.04
CA LYS A 16 1.43 -6.21 -7.24
C LYS A 16 0.37 -6.44 -8.31
N ASP A 17 -0.91 -6.19 -8.00
CA ASP A 17 -2.02 -6.32 -8.93
C ASP A 17 -2.23 -5.04 -9.76
N GLN A 18 -2.61 -5.20 -11.03
CA GLN A 18 -2.83 -4.10 -11.97
C GLN A 18 -3.92 -3.12 -11.51
N ASN A 19 -4.95 -3.60 -10.80
CA ASN A 19 -6.05 -2.76 -10.30
C ASN A 19 -5.91 -2.50 -8.80
N GLY A 20 -5.48 -3.51 -8.03
CA GLY A 20 -5.32 -3.44 -6.58
C GLY A 20 -4.38 -2.33 -6.12
N ASN A 21 -3.33 -2.02 -6.89
CA ASN A 21 -2.38 -0.98 -6.54
C ASN A 21 -3.05 0.41 -6.46
N HIS A 22 -4.10 0.66 -7.24
CA HIS A 22 -4.85 1.91 -7.22
C HIS A 22 -5.70 2.02 -5.95
N VAL A 23 -6.26 0.91 -5.49
CA VAL A 23 -7.02 0.86 -4.22
C VAL A 23 -6.09 1.17 -3.05
N VAL A 24 -4.90 0.57 -3.02
CA VAL A 24 -3.90 0.83 -1.96
C VAL A 24 -3.46 2.29 -1.96
N GLN A 25 -3.14 2.86 -3.13
CA GLN A 25 -2.81 4.29 -3.26
C GLN A 25 -3.96 5.17 -2.75
N LYS A 26 -5.20 4.84 -3.11
CA LYS A 26 -6.35 5.64 -2.67
C LYS A 26 -6.60 5.55 -1.17
N CYS A 27 -6.33 4.39 -0.57
CA CYS A 27 -6.36 4.25 0.89
C CYS A 27 -5.32 5.15 1.54
N ILE A 28 -4.09 5.20 1.00
CA ILE A 28 -3.03 6.05 1.55
C ILE A 28 -3.42 7.54 1.49
N GLU A 29 -4.06 7.99 0.39
CA GLU A 29 -4.47 9.39 0.22
C GLU A 29 -5.65 9.85 1.09
N CYS A 30 -6.52 8.93 1.51
CA CYS A 30 -7.85 9.29 2.02
C CYS A 30 -8.11 8.80 3.45
N VAL A 31 -7.22 7.98 4.00
CA VAL A 31 -7.38 7.39 5.32
C VAL A 31 -6.35 8.00 6.26
N ASP A 32 -6.76 8.19 7.51
CA ASP A 32 -5.88 8.69 8.56
C ASP A 32 -4.58 7.83 8.66
N PRO A 33 -3.39 8.45 8.70
CA PRO A 33 -2.11 7.73 8.78
C PRO A 33 -2.05 6.70 9.92
N HIS A 34 -2.69 6.95 11.06
CA HIS A 34 -2.72 6.01 12.18
C HIS A 34 -3.43 4.70 11.83
N ALA A 35 -4.40 4.72 10.92
CA ALA A 35 -5.10 3.52 10.45
C ALA A 35 -4.37 2.80 9.30
N LEU A 36 -3.26 3.35 8.79
CA LEU A 36 -2.47 2.77 7.69
C LEU A 36 -1.22 2.00 8.16
N GLN A 37 -1.01 1.89 9.48
CA GLN A 37 0.16 1.23 10.05
C GLN A 37 0.36 -0.21 9.53
N PHE A 38 -0.72 -0.94 9.28
CA PHE A 38 -0.66 -2.30 8.73
C PHE A 38 -0.06 -2.35 7.31
N ILE A 39 -0.29 -1.31 6.49
CA ILE A 39 0.31 -1.19 5.15
C ILE A 39 1.82 -0.96 5.27
N ILE A 40 2.23 -0.06 6.17
CA ILE A 40 3.65 0.22 6.44
C ILE A 40 4.35 -1.05 6.93
N ASN A 41 3.73 -1.78 7.86
CA ASN A 41 4.24 -3.05 8.37
C ASN A 41 4.38 -4.09 7.25
N ALA A 42 3.41 -4.17 6.33
CA ALA A 42 3.48 -5.09 5.19
C ALA A 42 4.64 -4.77 4.23
N PHE A 43 5.15 -3.52 4.21
CA PHE A 43 6.27 -3.13 3.36
C PHE A 43 7.63 -3.33 4.01
N GLN A 44 7.69 -3.59 5.32
CA GLN A 44 8.94 -3.89 6.00
C GLN A 44 9.62 -5.11 5.35
N GLY A 45 10.91 -4.97 5.03
CA GLY A 45 11.67 -5.99 4.31
C GLY A 45 11.33 -6.15 2.82
N GLN A 46 10.33 -5.43 2.30
CA GLN A 46 9.92 -5.47 0.88
C GLN A 46 10.18 -4.16 0.14
N VAL A 47 10.63 -3.10 0.83
CA VAL A 47 10.79 -1.75 0.27
C VAL A 47 11.59 -1.73 -1.03
N PHE A 48 12.77 -2.36 -1.08
CA PHE A 48 13.58 -2.40 -2.31
C PHE A 48 12.85 -3.07 -3.48
N THR A 49 12.22 -4.22 -3.23
CA THR A 49 11.47 -4.95 -4.25
C THR A 49 10.26 -4.17 -4.74
N LEU A 50 9.52 -3.52 -3.84
CA LEU A 50 8.36 -2.72 -4.21
C LEU A 50 8.77 -1.46 -4.96
N SER A 51 9.85 -0.79 -4.55
CA SER A 51 10.39 0.39 -5.24
C SER A 51 10.83 0.13 -6.68
N THR A 52 11.23 -1.10 -7.01
CA THR A 52 11.63 -1.49 -8.37
C THR A 52 10.49 -2.18 -9.15
N HIS A 53 9.33 -2.41 -8.54
CA HIS A 53 8.17 -3.02 -9.18
C HIS A 53 7.38 -2.00 -10.02
N PRO A 54 6.89 -2.36 -11.23
CA PRO A 54 6.16 -1.44 -12.12
C PRO A 54 4.98 -0.72 -11.47
N TYR A 55 4.27 -1.38 -10.55
CA TYR A 55 3.16 -0.78 -9.80
C TYR A 55 3.56 -0.38 -8.37
N GLY A 56 4.50 -1.12 -7.77
CA GLY A 56 4.85 -0.94 -6.36
C GLY A 56 5.58 0.37 -6.10
N CYS A 57 6.34 0.85 -7.08
CA CYS A 57 7.11 2.08 -6.96
C CYS A 57 6.20 3.29 -6.69
N ARG A 58 5.01 3.34 -7.30
CA ARG A 58 4.02 4.39 -7.10
C ARG A 58 3.39 4.33 -5.71
N VAL A 59 3.14 3.14 -5.20
CA VAL A 59 2.61 2.95 -3.85
C VAL A 59 3.62 3.38 -2.79
N ILE A 60 4.90 3.04 -2.95
CA ILE A 60 5.97 3.48 -2.06
C ILE A 60 6.12 5.01 -2.08
N GLN A 61 6.14 5.62 -3.27
CA GLN A 61 6.17 7.08 -3.40
C GLN A 61 5.01 7.71 -2.65
N ARG A 62 3.78 7.19 -2.82
CA ARG A 62 2.60 7.70 -2.15
C ARG A 62 2.70 7.66 -0.62
N ILE A 63 3.26 6.59 -0.04
CA ILE A 63 3.49 6.52 1.41
C ILE A 63 4.52 7.54 1.90
N LEU A 64 5.52 7.89 1.08
CA LEU A 64 6.54 8.87 1.47
C LEU A 64 6.08 10.33 1.28
N GLU A 65 5.13 10.56 0.38
CA GLU A 65 4.51 11.86 0.11
C GLU A 65 3.43 12.25 1.14
N HIS A 66 2.85 11.27 1.84
CA HIS A 66 1.77 11.42 2.82
C HIS A 66 2.29 11.22 4.25
#